data_AF-A0A975G993-F1
#
_entry.id   AF-A0A975G993-F1
#
_cell.length_a   1.000
_cell.length_b   1.000
_cell.length_c   1.000
_cell.angle_alpha   90.00
_cell.angle_beta   90.00
_cell.angle_gamma   90.00
#
_symmetry.space_group_name_H-M   'P 1'
#
loop_
_entity.id
_entity.type
_entity.pdbx_description
1 polymer ?
#
loop_
_entity_poly.entity_id
_entity_poly.type
_entity_poly.pdbx_seq_one_letter_code
_entity_poly.pdbx_strand_id
1 'polypeptide(L)'
;MTAALPTTRIVMVQILVICIGICSTTVALRIHNYPSAQEDWNVCSVAVRKAGWLLLAIPAAWALCTTRFEAKGHGPWTTRWTIATGVLTIAGLAWFLGWTALEPVIWHVQPLQTLDGGAA
;
A
#
# COMPACT_ATOMS: atom_id res chain seq x y z
N MET A 1 -28.81 17.67 15.52
CA MET A 1 -27.94 18.02 14.38
C MET A 1 -26.50 17.81 14.80
N THR A 2 -25.92 16.65 14.50
CA THR A 2 -24.50 16.39 14.76
C THR A 2 -23.68 17.17 13.74
N ALA A 3 -22.81 18.07 14.20
CA ALA A 3 -21.92 18.80 13.31
C ALA A 3 -21.10 17.80 12.50
N ALA A 4 -21.38 17.69 11.20
CA ALA A 4 -20.59 16.86 10.31
C ALA A 4 -19.15 17.37 10.33
N LEU A 5 -18.22 16.53 10.77
CA LEU A 5 -16.80 16.83 10.64
C LEU A 5 -16.50 17.01 9.14
N PRO A 6 -15.78 18.07 8.73
CA PRO A 6 -15.48 18.29 7.32
C PRO A 6 -14.74 17.08 6.76
N THR A 7 -15.19 16.56 5.61
CA THR A 7 -14.69 15.33 4.96
C THR A 7 -13.17 15.35 4.82
N THR A 8 -12.59 16.54 4.64
CA THR A 8 -11.15 16.82 4.64
C THR A 8 -10.41 16.24 5.84
N ARG A 9 -10.97 16.31 7.07
CA ARG A 9 -10.32 15.76 8.27
C ARG A 9 -10.25 14.24 8.22
N ILE A 10 -11.29 13.58 7.72
CA ILE A 10 -11.34 12.11 7.56
C ILE A 10 -10.28 11.68 6.55
N VAL A 11 -10.21 12.36 5.41
CA VAL A 11 -9.22 12.12 4.36
C VAL A 11 -7.79 12.29 4.92
N MET A 12 -7.52 13.35 5.69
CA MET A 12 -6.21 13.58 6.30
C MET A 12 -5.79 12.46 7.26
N VAL A 13 -6.70 11.99 8.12
CA VAL A 13 -6.42 10.88 9.04
C VAL A 13 -6.14 9.59 8.27
N GLN A 14 -6.91 9.29 7.23
CA GLN A 14 -6.71 8.09 6.42
C GLN A 14 -5.38 8.13 5.66
N ILE A 15 -5.00 9.28 5.10
CA ILE A 15 -3.67 9.47 4.48
C ILE A 15 -2.56 9.24 5.50
N LEU A 16 -2.69 9.81 6.70
CA LEU A 16 -1.68 9.65 7.75
C LEU A 16 -1.46 8.18 8.11
N VAL A 17 -2.54 7.42 8.29
CA VAL A 17 -2.48 5.98 8.58
C VAL A 17 -1.79 5.22 7.44
N ILE A 18 -2.12 5.52 6.18
CA ILE A 18 -1.52 4.87 5.01
C ILE A 18 -0.03 5.19 4.89
N CYS A 19 0.34 6.47 5.09
CA CYS A 19 1.74 6.89 5.09
C CYS A 19 2.56 6.17 6.16
N ILE A 20 2.03 6.08 7.38
CA ILE A 20 2.69 5.36 8.48
C ILE A 20 2.86 3.88 8.12
N GLY A 21 1.83 3.24 7.56
CA GLY A 21 1.90 1.83 7.13
C GLY A 21 2.95 1.58 6.05
N ILE A 22 2.96 2.39 4.98
CA ILE A 22 3.94 2.24 3.89
C ILE A 22 5.36 2.49 4.40
N CYS A 23 5.56 3.52 5.22
CA CYS A 23 6.87 3.82 5.80
C CYS A 23 7.35 2.70 6.73
N SER A 24 6.50 2.20 7.62
CA SER A 24 6.87 1.13 8.54
C SER A 24 7.20 -0.17 7.81
N THR A 25 6.41 -0.57 6.79
CA THR A 25 6.72 -1.75 5.97
C THR A 25 8.01 -1.58 5.18
N THR A 26 8.23 -0.41 4.58
CA THR A 26 9.47 -0.14 3.83
C THR A 26 10.70 -0.17 4.74
N VAL A 27 10.59 0.42 5.93
CA VAL A 27 11.67 0.42 6.94
C VAL A 27 11.93 -0.99 7.46
N ALA A 28 10.88 -1.76 7.80
CA ALA A 28 11.03 -3.14 8.24
C ALA A 28 11.75 -4.00 7.18
N LEU A 29 11.33 -3.93 5.93
CA LEU A 29 11.98 -4.64 4.82
C LEU A 29 13.45 -4.24 4.63
N ARG A 30 13.81 -2.98 4.90
CA ARG A 30 15.21 -2.50 4.81
C ARG A 30 16.06 -2.91 6.01
N ILE A 31 15.53 -2.81 7.25
CA ILE A 31 16.26 -3.15 8.48
C ILE A 31 16.63 -4.63 8.52
N HIS A 32 15.70 -5.49 8.10
CA HIS A 32 15.94 -6.93 8.08
C HIS A 32 16.91 -7.39 6.97
N ASN A 33 17.56 -6.47 6.25
CA ASN A 33 18.44 -6.75 5.12
C ASN A 33 17.79 -7.67 4.06
N TYR A 34 16.47 -7.69 4.01
CA TYR A 34 15.68 -8.52 3.12
C TYR A 34 15.67 -7.91 1.70
N PRO A 35 15.94 -8.65 0.60
CA PRO A 35 16.36 -10.06 0.54
C PRO A 35 17.79 -10.28 1.02
N SER A 36 18.01 -11.37 1.76
CA SER A 36 19.32 -12.03 1.78
C SER A 36 19.56 -12.65 0.39
N ALA A 37 20.81 -12.78 -0.05
CA ALA A 37 21.13 -13.31 -1.38
C ALA A 37 20.75 -14.80 -1.59
N GLN A 38 20.16 -15.46 -0.59
CA GLN A 38 19.93 -16.90 -0.54
C GLN A 38 18.46 -17.31 -0.70
N GLU A 39 17.53 -16.35 -0.81
CA GLU A 39 16.09 -16.63 -0.92
C GLU A 39 15.51 -16.09 -2.23
N ASP A 40 14.50 -16.80 -2.74
CA ASP A 40 13.73 -16.37 -3.90
C ASP A 40 12.58 -15.46 -3.48
N TRP A 41 12.56 -14.28 -4.08
CA TRP A 41 11.61 -13.23 -3.74
C TRP A 41 10.60 -13.04 -4.85
N ASN A 42 9.35 -12.87 -4.47
CA ASN A 42 8.36 -12.32 -5.39
C ASN A 42 8.79 -10.93 -5.82
N VAL A 43 8.71 -10.70 -7.13
CA VAL A 43 8.99 -9.42 -7.80
C VAL A 43 8.27 -8.26 -7.13
N CYS A 44 7.06 -8.50 -6.60
CA CYS A 44 6.28 -7.51 -5.86
C CYS A 44 7.02 -7.02 -4.59
N SER A 45 7.54 -7.91 -3.76
CA SER A 45 8.22 -7.53 -2.51
C SER A 45 9.53 -6.77 -2.78
N VAL A 46 10.27 -7.14 -3.84
CA VAL A 46 11.45 -6.41 -4.31
C VAL A 46 11.07 -5.01 -4.82
N ALA A 47 9.97 -4.91 -5.56
CA ALA A 47 9.44 -3.64 -6.05
C ALA A 47 9.00 -2.73 -4.89
N VAL A 48 8.35 -3.27 -3.85
CA VAL A 48 7.98 -2.51 -2.65
C VAL A 48 9.21 -2.02 -1.88
N ARG A 49 10.28 -2.82 -1.76
CA ARG A 49 11.53 -2.33 -1.12
C ARG A 49 12.18 -1.18 -1.88
N LYS A 50 12.27 -1.30 -3.22
CA LYS A 50 12.97 -0.32 -4.07
C LYS A 50 12.14 0.93 -4.33
N ALA A 51 10.85 0.74 -4.58
CA ALA A 51 9.95 1.77 -5.05
C ALA A 51 8.66 1.85 -4.23
N GLY A 52 8.64 1.37 -2.98
CA GLY A 52 7.46 1.41 -2.10
C GLY A 52 6.89 2.81 -1.86
N TRP A 53 7.71 3.84 -2.04
CA TRP A 53 7.22 5.23 -2.05
C TRP A 53 6.22 5.50 -3.19
N LEU A 54 6.25 4.76 -4.30
CA LEU A 54 5.23 4.84 -5.35
C LEU A 54 3.85 4.38 -4.86
N LEU A 55 3.78 3.51 -3.84
CA LEU A 55 2.50 3.14 -3.24
C LEU A 55 1.81 4.33 -2.57
N LEU A 56 2.54 5.40 -2.23
CA LEU A 56 1.96 6.66 -1.73
C LEU A 56 1.20 7.42 -2.82
N ALA A 57 1.43 7.12 -4.11
CA ALA A 57 0.67 7.72 -5.19
C ALA A 57 -0.81 7.28 -5.16
N ILE A 58 -1.10 6.07 -4.68
CA ILE A 58 -2.46 5.52 -4.57
C ILE A 58 -3.33 6.35 -3.60
N PRO A 59 -2.95 6.51 -2.30
CA PRO A 59 -3.72 7.35 -1.38
C PRO A 59 -3.72 8.82 -1.78
N ALA A 60 -2.65 9.33 -2.40
CA ALA A 60 -2.60 10.69 -2.91
C ALA A 60 -3.60 10.91 -4.06
N ALA A 61 -3.66 10.00 -5.02
CA ALA A 61 -4.63 10.06 -6.13
C ALA A 61 -6.07 9.93 -5.61
N TRP A 62 -6.31 9.02 -4.67
CA TRP A 62 -7.62 8.88 -4.03
C TRP A 62 -8.03 10.16 -3.27
N ALA A 63 -7.11 10.78 -2.53
CA ALA A 63 -7.35 12.05 -1.82
C ALA A 63 -7.65 13.20 -2.79
N LEU A 64 -6.89 13.31 -3.88
CA LEU A 64 -7.14 14.31 -4.93
C LEU A 64 -8.51 14.12 -5.56
N CYS A 65 -8.87 12.87 -5.90
CA CYS A 65 -10.19 12.54 -6.45
C CYS A 65 -11.30 12.94 -5.48
N THR A 66 -11.23 12.51 -4.22
CA THR A 66 -12.27 12.80 -3.22
C THR A 66 -12.42 14.30 -2.95
N THR A 67 -11.31 15.03 -2.83
CA THR A 67 -11.33 16.49 -2.60
C THR A 67 -11.87 17.23 -3.82
N ARG A 68 -11.55 16.78 -5.04
CA ARG A 68 -12.08 17.36 -6.28
C ARG A 68 -13.58 17.09 -6.46
N PHE A 69 -14.06 15.91 -6.06
CA PHE A 69 -15.49 15.58 -6.07
C PHE A 69 -16.26 16.39 -5.03
N GLU A 70 -15.69 16.57 -3.84
CA GLU A 70 -16.28 17.44 -2.81
C GLU A 70 -16.36 18.90 -3.27
N ALA A 71 -15.28 19.44 -3.84
CA ALA A 71 -15.22 20.83 -4.31
C ALA A 71 -16.21 21.14 -5.45
N LYS A 72 -16.55 20.13 -6.27
CA LYS A 72 -17.50 20.29 -7.38
C LYS A 72 -18.96 20.29 -6.94
N GLY A 73 -19.28 19.94 -5.69
CA GLY A 73 -20.66 20.01 -5.15
C GLY A 73 -21.70 19.17 -5.89
N HIS A 74 -21.31 18.32 -6.84
CA HIS A 74 -22.21 17.69 -7.79
C HIS A 74 -21.92 16.19 -7.90
N GLY A 75 -22.83 15.36 -7.37
CA GLY A 75 -22.90 13.93 -7.65
C GLY A 75 -23.39 13.06 -6.47
N PRO A 76 -23.58 11.75 -6.68
CA PRO A 76 -23.92 10.76 -5.63
C PRO A 76 -22.80 10.55 -4.59
N TRP A 77 -21.71 11.31 -4.69
CA TRP A 77 -20.52 11.19 -3.86
C TRP A 77 -20.77 11.83 -2.48
N THR A 78 -21.19 10.99 -1.53
CA THR A 78 -21.46 11.42 -0.15
C THR A 78 -20.27 11.13 0.77
N THR A 79 -20.29 11.69 1.99
CA THR A 79 -19.33 11.36 3.05
C THR A 79 -19.23 9.85 3.29
N ARG A 80 -20.34 9.11 3.15
CA ARG A 80 -20.36 7.63 3.27
C ARG A 80 -19.52 6.94 2.20
N TRP A 81 -19.59 7.40 0.95
CA TRP A 81 -18.76 6.89 -0.15
C TRP A 81 -17.28 7.20 0.04
N THR A 82 -16.97 8.39 0.57
CA THR A 82 -15.59 8.76 0.91
C THR A 82 -15.05 7.82 2.00
N ILE A 83 -15.82 7.57 3.06
CA ILE A 83 -15.42 6.62 4.11
C ILE A 83 -15.25 5.21 3.53
N ALA A 84 -16.21 4.71 2.76
CA ALA A 84 -16.18 3.36 2.19
C ALA A 84 -14.98 3.15 1.27
N THR A 85 -14.72 4.08 0.34
CA THR A 85 -13.58 3.99 -0.58
C THR A 85 -12.24 4.18 0.12
N GLY A 86 -12.19 5.04 1.15
CA GLY A 86 -11.00 5.19 1.99
C GLY A 86 -10.68 3.92 2.77
N VAL A 87 -11.69 3.28 3.39
CA VAL A 87 -11.53 1.99 4.09
C VAL A 87 -11.10 0.90 3.12
N LEU A 88 -11.70 0.82 1.93
CA LEU A 88 -11.28 -0.13 0.89
C LEU A 88 -9.84 0.10 0.45
N THR A 89 -9.42 1.36 0.31
CA THR A 89 -8.03 1.69 -0.05
C THR A 89 -7.06 1.27 1.04
N ILE A 90 -7.38 1.54 2.31
CA ILE A 90 -6.58 1.10 3.47
C ILE A 90 -6.51 -0.43 3.52
N ALA A 91 -7.65 -1.12 3.44
CA ALA A 91 -7.73 -2.57 3.52
C ALA A 91 -6.97 -3.24 2.37
N GLY A 92 -7.12 -2.72 1.15
CA GLY A 92 -6.39 -3.22 -0.02
C GLY A 92 -4.88 -3.03 0.10
N LEU A 93 -4.42 -1.85 0.56
CA LEU A 93 -3.00 -1.61 0.79
C LEU A 93 -2.45 -2.46 1.94
N ALA A 94 -3.19 -2.59 3.05
CA ALA A 94 -2.79 -3.42 4.17
C ALA A 94 -2.71 -4.90 3.78
N TRP A 95 -3.68 -5.39 3.00
CA TRP A 95 -3.65 -6.74 2.45
C TRP A 95 -2.45 -6.95 1.53
N PHE A 96 -2.21 -6.03 0.59
CA PHE A 96 -1.08 -6.11 -0.34
C PHE A 96 0.26 -6.11 0.39
N LEU A 97 0.45 -5.17 1.32
CA LEU A 97 1.67 -5.09 2.13
C LEU A 97 1.84 -6.33 3.02
N GLY A 98 0.77 -6.79 3.65
CA GLY A 98 0.76 -8.01 4.46
C GLY A 98 1.12 -9.24 3.64
N TRP A 99 0.55 -9.39 2.45
CA TRP A 99 0.90 -10.45 1.50
C TRP A 99 2.39 -10.40 1.14
N THR A 100 2.90 -9.23 0.75
CA THR A 100 4.33 -9.08 0.39
C THR A 100 5.29 -9.35 1.54
N ALA A 101 4.86 -9.11 2.80
CA ALA A 101 5.65 -9.37 3.99
C ALA A 101 5.57 -10.83 4.46
N LEU A 102 4.44 -11.51 4.22
CA LEU A 102 4.19 -12.89 4.65
C LEU A 102 4.63 -13.95 3.64
N GLU A 103 4.73 -13.60 2.35
CA GLU A 103 5.13 -14.53 1.31
C GLU A 103 6.47 -15.24 1.55
N PRO A 104 7.56 -14.57 2.02
CA PRO A 104 8.81 -15.27 2.33
C PRO A 104 8.68 -16.23 3.53
N VAL A 105 7.70 -16.04 4.40
CA VAL A 105 7.47 -16.88 5.60
C VAL A 105 6.62 -18.11 5.27
N ILE A 106 5.66 -17.97 4.34
CA ILE A 106 4.69 -19.02 4.01
C ILE A 106 5.18 -19.88 2.83
N TRP A 107 5.84 -19.26 1.86
CA TRP A 107 6.28 -19.91 0.64
C TRP A 107 7.80 -19.85 0.58
N HIS A 108 8.47 -20.85 1.15
CA HIS A 108 9.86 -21.16 0.80
C HIS A 108 9.90 -21.59 -0.67
N VAL A 109 9.85 -20.62 -1.59
CA VAL A 109 10.00 -20.89 -3.01
C VAL A 109 11.48 -21.16 -3.26
N GLN A 110 11.73 -22.30 -3.92
CA GLN A 110 13.04 -22.88 -4.22
C GLN A 110 14.01 -21.87 -4.83
N PRO A 111 15.34 -22.04 -4.67
CA PRO A 111 16.35 -21.10 -5.17
C PRO A 111 16.31 -20.88 -6.70
N LEU A 112 16.53 -19.62 -7.09
CA LEU A 112 16.58 -19.01 -8.45
C LEU A 112 17.65 -19.64 -9.34
N GLN A 113 18.49 -20.54 -8.80
CA GLN A 113 19.52 -21.30 -9.50
C GLN A 113 19.00 -22.21 -10.62
N THR A 114 17.68 -22.35 -10.78
CA THR A 114 17.08 -23.14 -11.86
C THR A 114 16.71 -22.34 -13.12
N LEU A 115 16.79 -21.00 -13.10
CA LEU A 115 16.51 -20.15 -14.27
C LEU A 115 17.77 -19.71 -15.03
N ASP A 116 18.92 -19.68 -14.36
CA ASP A 116 20.21 -19.61 -15.04
C ASP A 116 20.60 -21.02 -15.45
N GLY A 117 20.13 -21.43 -16.63
CA GLY A 117 20.61 -22.62 -17.31
C GLY A 117 22.14 -22.60 -17.34
N GLY A 118 22.74 -23.42 -16.47
CA GLY A 118 24.12 -23.84 -16.56
C GLY A 118 24.31 -24.60 -17.87
N ALA A 119 24.50 -23.85 -18.95
CA ALA A 119 25.34 -24.27 -20.05
C ALA A 119 26.78 -24.26 -19.53
N ALA A 120 27.20 -25.40 -18.97
CA ALA A 120 28.59 -25.80 -18.84
C ALA A 120 28.70 -27.26 -19.26
#